data_AF-A0A934CJP6-F1
#
_entry.id   AF-A0A934CJP6-F1
#
_cell.length_a   1.000
_cell.length_b   1.000
_cell.length_c   1.000
_cell.angle_alpha   90.00
_cell.angle_beta   90.00
_cell.angle_gamma   90.00
#
_symmetry.space_group_name_H-M   'P 1'
#
loop_
_entity.id
_entity.type
_entity.pdbx_description
1 polymer ?
#
loop_
_entity_poly.entity_id
_entity_poly.type
_entity_poly.pdbx_seq_one_letter_code
_entity_poly.pdbx_strand_id
1 'polypeptide(L)'
;MIRFLVFLIAVYIIYYLIKNSIKGRTARNTYQSPQGHKEKKPDVVNTHLKEISYVYYSSAKDGDTCDVCKALDGSHLLPNHKTLHNIKPPHTDCKSSKGCRCTLVYVTRDEEGSKEIESLLKRHGGMCDKQTIERGLVR
;
A
#
# COMPACT_ATOMS: atom_id res chain seq x y z
N MET A 1 -29.63 -3.58 -39.19
CA MET A 1 -29.32 -4.15 -37.85
C MET A 1 -27.98 -3.67 -37.29
N ILE A 2 -26.89 -3.69 -38.05
CA ILE A 2 -25.55 -3.24 -37.58
C ILE A 2 -25.53 -1.75 -37.18
N ARG A 3 -26.25 -0.88 -37.91
CA ARG A 3 -26.31 0.56 -37.61
C ARG A 3 -26.84 0.86 -36.20
N PHE A 4 -27.83 0.10 -35.71
CA PHE A 4 -28.39 0.28 -34.37
C PHE A 4 -27.42 -0.11 -33.25
N LEU A 5 -26.62 -1.16 -33.45
CA LEU A 5 -25.59 -1.57 -32.49
C LEU A 5 -24.49 -0.50 -32.35
N VAL A 6 -24.09 0.13 -33.47
CA VAL A 6 -23.11 1.23 -33.43
C VAL A 6 -23.65 2.42 -32.63
N PHE A 7 -24.93 2.77 -32.78
CA PHE A 7 -25.55 3.83 -31.97
C PHE A 7 -25.57 3.48 -30.48
N LEU A 8 -25.89 2.24 -30.10
CA LEU A 8 -25.90 1.82 -28.70
C LEU A 8 -24.50 1.88 -28.07
N ILE A 9 -23.47 1.46 -28.80
CA ILE A 9 -22.08 1.53 -28.34
C ILE A 9 -21.64 2.99 -28.19
N ALA A 10 -21.96 3.85 -29.14
CA ALA A 10 -21.64 5.27 -29.07
C ALA A 10 -22.31 5.95 -27.87
N VAL A 11 -23.59 5.69 -27.63
CA VAL A 11 -24.33 6.21 -26.46
C VAL A 11 -23.72 5.70 -25.16
N TYR A 12 -23.34 4.41 -25.10
CA TYR A 12 -22.69 3.82 -23.92
C TYR A 12 -21.35 4.47 -23.60
N ILE A 13 -20.51 4.72 -24.63
CA ILE A 13 -19.22 5.39 -24.46
C ILE A 13 -19.43 6.84 -24.00
N ILE A 14 -20.35 7.57 -24.61
CA ILE A 14 -20.67 8.96 -24.22
C ILE A 14 -21.16 9.01 -22.78
N TYR A 15 -22.06 8.09 -22.37
CA TYR A 15 -22.51 7.97 -20.99
C TYR A 15 -21.35 7.74 -20.03
N TYR A 16 -20.41 6.84 -20.37
CA TYR A 16 -19.26 6.54 -19.53
C TYR A 16 -18.33 7.74 -19.37
N LEU A 17 -18.08 8.49 -20.45
CA LEU A 17 -17.27 9.71 -20.43
C LEU A 17 -17.92 10.82 -19.59
N ILE A 18 -19.24 11.01 -19.71
CA ILE A 18 -19.98 11.99 -18.90
C ILE A 18 -19.97 11.58 -17.42
N LYS A 19 -20.22 10.31 -17.11
CA LYS A 19 -20.22 9.80 -15.72
C LYS A 19 -18.85 9.97 -15.04
N ASN A 20 -17.76 9.66 -15.75
CA ASN A 20 -16.41 9.88 -15.21
C ASN A 20 -16.07 11.38 -15.08
N SER A 21 -16.53 12.22 -16.02
CA SER A 21 -16.34 13.67 -15.97
C SER A 21 -17.07 14.33 -14.80
N ILE A 22 -18.32 13.91 -14.53
CA ILE A 22 -19.12 14.43 -13.42
C ILE A 22 -18.53 14.02 -12.07
N LYS A 23 -18.02 12.78 -11.94
CA LYS A 23 -17.37 12.29 -10.70
C LYS A 23 -16.09 13.06 -10.36
N GLY A 24 -15.43 13.69 -11.34
CA GLY A 24 -14.28 14.58 -11.14
C GLY A 24 -14.63 16.05 -10.85
N ARG A 25 -15.90 16.47 -10.95
CA ARG A 25 -16.34 17.87 -10.77
C ARG A 25 -17.11 18.16 -9.49
N THR A 26 -17.51 17.15 -8.70
CA THR A 26 -18.27 17.34 -7.43
C THR A 26 -17.39 17.70 -6.22
N ALA A 27 -16.35 18.53 -6.42
CA ALA A 27 -15.58 19.15 -5.34
C ALA A 27 -15.22 20.62 -5.64
N ARG A 28 -16.07 21.32 -6.40
CA ARG A 28 -16.00 22.77 -6.57
C ARG A 28 -17.36 23.38 -6.25
N ASN A 29 -17.49 23.89 -5.03
CA ASN A 29 -18.28 25.06 -4.66
C ASN A 29 -17.66 25.62 -3.37
N THR A 30 -16.93 26.73 -3.44
CA THR A 30 -17.45 28.10 -3.26
C THR A 30 -17.35 28.53 -1.81
N TYR A 31 -16.25 29.21 -1.47
CA TYR A 31 -16.25 30.37 -0.56
C TYR A 31 -15.21 31.37 -1.08
N GLN A 32 -15.68 32.51 -1.56
CA GLN A 32 -14.86 33.66 -1.91
C GLN A 32 -14.42 34.41 -0.64
N SER A 33 -13.14 34.80 -0.66
CA SER A 33 -12.39 35.85 0.06
C SER A 33 -13.17 36.94 0.82
N PRO A 34 -12.55 37.57 1.85
CA PRO A 34 -11.76 38.78 1.52
C PRO A 34 -10.39 38.90 2.22
N GLN A 35 -9.39 39.19 1.39
CA GLN A 35 -8.20 40.07 1.57
C GLN A 35 -7.38 40.02 2.88
N GLY A 36 -6.09 39.74 2.73
CA GLY A 36 -5.08 40.13 3.72
C GLY A 36 -3.68 39.57 3.45
N HIS A 37 -2.84 40.36 2.79
CA HIS A 37 -1.37 40.40 2.91
C HIS A 37 -0.50 39.14 2.67
N LYS A 38 0.34 39.26 1.63
CA LYS A 38 1.71 38.74 1.44
C LYS A 38 2.20 37.65 2.41
N GLU A 39 2.32 36.43 1.91
CA GLU A 39 3.52 35.57 2.01
C GLU A 39 3.35 34.36 1.09
N LYS A 40 4.24 34.18 0.11
CA LYS A 40 4.34 32.90 -0.62
C LYS A 40 4.95 31.87 0.33
N LYS A 41 4.13 31.26 1.19
CA LYS A 41 4.48 29.97 1.79
C LYS A 41 4.59 28.95 0.66
N PRO A 42 5.61 28.07 0.67
CA PRO A 42 5.65 26.97 -0.28
C PRO A 42 4.36 26.18 -0.10
N ASP A 43 3.72 25.87 -1.22
CA ASP A 43 2.52 25.05 -1.29
C ASP A 43 2.88 23.72 -0.63
N VAL A 44 2.53 23.57 0.65
CA VAL A 44 2.64 22.29 1.35
C VAL A 44 1.59 21.45 0.67
N VAL A 45 2.02 20.72 -0.36
CA VAL A 45 1.21 19.69 -1.00
C VAL A 45 0.68 18.86 0.15
N ASN A 46 -0.62 18.98 0.41
CA ASN A 46 -1.32 18.18 1.39
C ASN A 46 -1.46 16.78 0.78
N THR A 47 -0.32 16.11 0.62
CA THR A 47 -0.26 14.69 0.32
C THR A 47 -0.83 14.02 1.55
N HIS A 48 -2.09 13.61 1.48
CA HIS A 48 -2.67 12.74 2.48
C HIS A 48 -1.79 11.48 2.51
N LEU A 49 -0.86 11.41 3.47
CA LEU A 49 0.06 10.29 3.59
C LEU A 49 -0.79 9.03 3.73
N LYS A 50 -0.60 8.08 2.82
CA LYS A 50 -1.32 6.81 2.86
C LYS A 50 -0.93 6.08 4.13
N GLU A 51 -1.94 5.67 4.90
CA GLU A 51 -1.70 4.96 6.16
C GLU A 51 -1.23 3.54 5.87
N ILE A 52 -0.21 3.09 6.60
CA ILE A 52 0.38 1.75 6.46
C ILE A 52 -0.50 0.76 7.21
N SER A 53 -0.90 -0.31 6.54
CA SER A 53 -1.72 -1.40 7.09
C SER A 53 -0.85 -2.46 7.77
N TYR A 54 0.16 -2.95 7.06
CA TYR A 54 1.13 -3.92 7.58
C TYR A 54 2.47 -3.78 6.85
N VAL A 55 3.48 -4.46 7.39
CA VAL A 55 4.82 -4.56 6.81
C VAL A 55 5.15 -6.03 6.67
N TYR A 56 5.79 -6.43 5.57
CA TYR A 56 6.32 -7.79 5.46
C TYR A 56 7.79 -7.81 5.08
N TYR A 57 8.48 -8.84 5.56
CA TYR A 57 9.88 -9.06 5.29
C TYR A 57 10.04 -9.91 4.02
N SER A 58 10.89 -9.45 3.10
CA SER A 58 11.17 -10.15 1.85
C SER A 58 12.67 -10.25 1.62
N SER A 59 13.13 -11.41 1.17
CA SER A 59 14.54 -11.67 0.85
C SER A 59 14.68 -12.21 -0.57
N ALA A 60 15.86 -12.03 -1.17
CA ALA A 60 16.14 -12.51 -2.52
C ALA A 60 16.14 -14.06 -2.63
N LYS A 61 16.37 -14.77 -1.52
CA LYS A 61 16.44 -16.25 -1.43
C LYS A 61 17.44 -16.94 -2.33
N ASP A 62 18.47 -16.22 -2.77
CA ASP A 62 19.58 -16.84 -3.52
C ASP A 62 20.70 -17.32 -2.60
N GLY A 63 21.75 -17.90 -3.21
CA GLY A 63 22.89 -18.46 -2.50
C GLY A 63 23.62 -17.47 -1.60
N ASP A 64 23.56 -16.18 -1.90
CA ASP A 64 24.21 -15.12 -1.12
C ASP A 64 23.30 -14.53 -0.02
N THR A 65 22.05 -14.98 0.06
CA THR A 65 21.10 -14.51 1.08
C THR A 65 21.45 -15.11 2.44
N CYS A 66 21.56 -14.26 3.45
CA CYS A 66 21.96 -14.63 4.80
C CYS A 66 20.90 -15.50 5.51
N ASP A 67 21.30 -16.34 6.47
CA ASP A 67 20.36 -17.24 7.15
C ASP A 67 19.30 -16.48 7.94
N VAL A 68 19.66 -15.37 8.61
CA VAL A 68 18.68 -14.52 9.30
C VAL A 68 17.68 -13.89 8.33
N CYS A 69 18.14 -13.51 7.13
CA CYS A 69 17.30 -12.99 6.06
C CYS A 69 16.29 -14.06 5.59
N LYS A 70 16.75 -15.30 5.41
CA LYS A 70 15.93 -16.45 5.00
C LYS A 70 14.91 -16.82 6.07
N ALA A 71 15.31 -16.78 7.34
CA ALA A 71 14.44 -17.11 8.47
C ALA A 71 13.31 -16.08 8.66
N LEU A 72 13.58 -14.81 8.41
CA LEU A 72 12.59 -13.74 8.52
C LEU A 72 11.69 -13.62 7.29
N ASP A 73 12.08 -14.19 6.15
CA ASP A 73 11.33 -14.08 4.90
C ASP A 73 9.86 -14.52 5.04
N GLY A 74 8.96 -13.68 4.53
CA GLY A 74 7.53 -13.93 4.58
C GLY A 74 6.89 -13.60 5.95
N SER A 75 7.66 -13.09 6.90
CA SER A 75 7.10 -12.57 8.15
C SER A 75 6.31 -11.30 7.89
N HIS A 76 5.05 -11.28 8.32
CA HIS A 76 4.15 -10.13 8.27
C HIS A 76 3.98 -9.55 9.68
N LEU A 77 4.05 -8.22 9.80
CA LEU A 77 4.01 -7.53 11.09
C LEU A 77 3.13 -6.27 10.99
N LEU A 78 2.56 -5.86 12.12
CA LEU A 78 1.96 -4.53 12.24
C LEU A 78 3.05 -3.44 12.21
N PRO A 79 2.75 -2.22 11.69
CA PRO A 79 3.74 -1.15 11.58
C PRO A 79 4.36 -0.72 12.91
N ASN A 80 3.63 -0.90 14.02
CA ASN A 80 4.05 -0.55 15.36
C ASN A 80 4.58 -1.76 16.16
N HIS A 81 4.82 -2.89 15.52
CA HIS A 81 5.29 -4.09 16.21
C HIS A 81 6.73 -3.91 16.70
N LYS A 82 6.99 -4.22 17.97
CA LYS A 82 8.30 -4.03 18.64
C LYS A 82 9.48 -4.63 17.88
N THR A 83 9.27 -5.76 17.21
CA THR A 83 10.32 -6.48 16.46
C THR A 83 10.76 -5.72 15.21
N LEU A 84 9.93 -4.82 14.67
CA LEU A 84 10.21 -4.12 13.41
C LEU A 84 11.52 -3.34 13.46
N HIS A 85 11.88 -2.76 14.61
CA HIS A 85 13.14 -2.03 14.79
C HIS A 85 14.37 -2.93 14.75
N ASN A 86 14.25 -4.17 15.24
CA ASN A 86 15.37 -5.11 15.33
C ASN A 86 15.66 -5.82 14.01
N ILE A 87 14.65 -5.95 13.15
CA ILE A 87 14.78 -6.67 11.88
C ILE A 87 15.11 -5.75 10.71
N LYS A 88 15.27 -4.43 10.91
CA LYS A 88 15.48 -3.49 9.80
C LYS A 88 16.70 -3.89 8.95
N PRO A 89 16.55 -4.00 7.63
CA PRO A 89 17.67 -4.09 6.71
C PRO A 89 18.57 -2.84 6.78
N PRO A 90 19.91 -2.99 6.74
CA PRO A 90 20.64 -4.26 6.83
C PRO A 90 20.56 -4.86 8.25
N HIS A 91 20.21 -6.15 8.33
CA HIS A 91 20.14 -6.83 9.62
C HIS A 91 21.52 -6.88 10.28
N THR A 92 21.61 -6.64 11.59
CA THR A 92 22.89 -6.60 12.34
C THR A 92 23.68 -7.90 12.18
N ASP A 93 23.00 -9.03 12.23
CA ASP A 93 23.59 -10.37 12.04
C ASP A 93 23.74 -10.82 10.58
N CYS A 94 23.52 -9.93 9.59
CA CYS A 94 23.71 -10.28 8.19
C CYS A 94 25.20 -10.40 7.84
N LYS A 95 25.66 -11.63 7.54
CA LYS A 95 27.05 -11.95 7.20
C LYS A 95 27.32 -12.14 5.70
N SER A 96 26.41 -11.70 4.83
CA SER A 96 26.59 -11.85 3.38
C SER A 96 27.74 -10.97 2.88
N SER A 97 28.65 -11.56 2.09
CA SER A 97 29.75 -10.83 1.43
C SER A 97 29.26 -9.85 0.36
N LYS A 98 28.01 -9.99 -0.10
CA LYS A 98 27.37 -9.10 -1.09
C LYS A 98 26.40 -8.10 -0.45
N GLY A 99 26.39 -7.97 0.89
CA GLY A 99 25.48 -7.10 1.63
C GLY A 99 24.10 -7.73 1.89
N CYS A 100 23.26 -7.09 2.74
CA CYS A 100 21.93 -7.64 3.03
C CYS A 100 21.04 -7.60 1.79
N ARG A 101 20.49 -8.76 1.43
CA ARG A 101 19.62 -8.94 0.26
C ARG A 101 18.15 -9.05 0.69
N CYS A 102 17.82 -8.26 1.71
CA CYS A 102 16.59 -8.29 2.48
C CYS A 102 15.92 -6.91 2.42
N THR A 103 14.59 -6.86 2.40
CA THR A 103 13.81 -5.62 2.37
C THR A 103 12.57 -5.71 3.25
N LEU A 104 12.14 -4.56 3.76
CA LEU A 104 10.84 -4.40 4.41
C LEU A 104 9.88 -3.74 3.43
N VAL A 105 8.80 -4.43 3.11
CA VAL A 105 7.77 -3.93 2.20
C VAL A 105 6.62 -3.40 3.04
N TYR A 106 6.33 -2.11 2.89
CA TYR A 106 5.24 -1.42 3.57
C TYR A 106 4.01 -1.42 2.67
N VAL A 107 2.91 -1.98 3.18
CA VAL A 107 1.65 -2.10 2.44
C VAL A 107 0.65 -1.10 3.02
N THR A 108 0.06 -0.27 2.16
CA THR A 108 -0.89 0.77 2.57
C THR A 108 -2.31 0.21 2.68
N ARG A 109 -3.17 0.87 3.47
CA ARG A 109 -4.55 0.44 3.74
C ARG A 109 -5.50 0.47 2.53
N ASP A 110 -5.10 1.14 1.46
CA ASP A 110 -5.83 1.19 0.20
C ASP A 110 -5.48 0.04 -0.76
N GLU A 111 -4.46 -0.76 -0.45
CA GLU A 111 -4.14 -1.96 -1.22
C GLU A 111 -5.19 -3.05 -0.97
N GLU A 112 -5.49 -3.82 -2.02
CA GLU A 112 -6.45 -4.92 -1.97
C GLU A 112 -6.00 -6.00 -0.99
N GLY A 113 -6.92 -6.53 -0.17
CA GLY A 113 -6.62 -7.54 0.84
C GLY A 113 -5.88 -7.04 2.09
N SER A 114 -5.51 -5.75 2.14
CA SER A 114 -4.70 -5.20 3.24
C SER A 114 -5.43 -5.23 4.59
N LYS A 115 -6.73 -4.94 4.58
CA LYS A 115 -7.56 -4.89 5.79
C LYS A 115 -7.72 -6.26 6.44
N GLU A 116 -7.87 -7.31 5.63
CA GLU A 116 -8.01 -8.69 6.05
C GLU A 116 -6.72 -9.16 6.72
N ILE A 117 -5.57 -8.87 6.10
CA ILE A 117 -4.24 -9.18 6.64
C ILE A 117 -3.99 -8.41 7.94
N GLU A 118 -4.25 -7.10 7.98
CA GLU A 118 -4.09 -6.28 9.20
C GLU A 118 -4.96 -6.81 10.35
N SER A 119 -6.21 -7.18 10.06
CA SER A 119 -7.13 -7.76 11.04
C SER A 119 -6.64 -9.13 11.54
N LEU A 120 -6.09 -9.95 10.64
CA LEU A 120 -5.50 -11.23 11.02
C LEU A 120 -4.26 -11.05 11.91
N LEU A 121 -3.38 -10.12 11.57
CA LEU A 121 -2.21 -9.78 12.38
C LEU A 121 -2.63 -9.30 13.78
N LYS A 122 -3.62 -8.41 13.87
CA LYS A 122 -4.17 -7.95 15.17
C LYS A 122 -4.68 -9.12 16.02
N ARG A 123 -5.34 -10.12 15.42
CA ARG A 123 -5.83 -11.32 16.12
C ARG A 123 -4.69 -12.24 16.61
N HIS A 124 -3.53 -12.21 15.96
CA HIS A 124 -2.39 -13.08 16.27
C HIS A 124 -1.25 -12.34 17.02
N GLY A 125 -1.55 -11.22 17.67
CA GLY A 125 -0.56 -10.49 18.48
C GLY A 125 0.40 -9.61 17.67
N GLY A 126 0.09 -9.37 16.39
CA GLY A 126 0.76 -8.36 15.56
C GLY A 126 1.89 -8.88 14.67
N MET A 127 2.15 -10.20 14.65
CA MET A 127 3.12 -10.83 13.76
C MET A 127 2.67 -12.24 13.37
N CYS A 128 2.78 -12.57 12.08
CA CYS A 128 2.48 -13.90 11.53
C CYS A 128 3.53 -14.31 10.50
N ASP A 129 3.77 -15.60 10.36
CA ASP A 129 4.47 -16.13 9.17
C ASP A 129 3.54 -16.16 7.94
N LYS A 130 4.15 -16.31 6.77
CA LYS A 130 3.44 -16.38 5.48
C LYS A 130 2.38 -17.48 5.45
N GLN A 131 2.69 -18.66 5.99
CA GLN A 131 1.78 -19.81 5.97
C GLN A 131 0.50 -19.55 6.81
N THR A 132 0.62 -18.78 7.88
CA THR A 132 -0.48 -18.38 8.76
C THR A 132 -1.35 -17.32 8.08
N ILE A 133 -0.74 -16.37 7.36
CA ILE A 133 -1.49 -15.43 6.50
C ILE A 133 -2.30 -16.19 5.45
N GLU A 134 -1.65 -17.05 4.67
CA GLU A 134 -2.29 -17.80 3.57
C GLU A 134 -3.45 -18.67 4.07
N ARG A 135 -3.27 -19.40 5.18
CA ARG A 135 -4.34 -20.20 5.79
C ARG A 135 -5.49 -19.34 6.31
N GLY A 136 -5.21 -18.11 6.73
CA GLY A 136 -6.19 -17.19 7.26
C GLY A 136 -7.04 -16.49 6.20
N LEU A 137 -6.55 -16.36 4.97
CA LEU A 137 -7.24 -15.71 3.85
C LEU A 137 -8.13 -16.67 3.04
N VAL A 138 -7.97 -17.98 3.22
CA VAL A 138 -8.77 -19.02 2.53
C VAL A 138 -10.08 -19.35 3.28
N ARG A 139 -10.29 -18.76 4.47
CA ARG A 139 -11.51 -18.93 5.28
C ARG A 139 -12.54 -17.86 4.98
#